data_AF-A0AA47M224-F1
#
_entry.id   AF-A0AA47M224-F1
#
_cell.length_a   1.000
_cell.length_b   1.000
_cell.length_c   1.000
_cell.angle_alpha   90.00
_cell.angle_beta   90.00
_cell.angle_gamma   90.00
#
_symmetry.space_group_name_H-M   'P 1'
#
loop_
_entity.id
_entity.type
_entity.pdbx_description
1 polymer ?
#
loop_
_entity_poly.entity_id
_entity_poly.type
_entity_poly.pdbx_seq_one_letter_code
_entity_poly.pdbx_strand_id
1 'polypeptide(L)'
;MVSDISENILEITAEHPTVKSLVIHTGALDVVKQQSEVLKRDFNDLLNKVRCLNTEVFISGPLPTVRRGDERFSRLLMLNRWLKETCAAQSVNFIDNFNIFWERRHLFEADGFCLNKSGVQLLSYNIFDFLRRSPAAPAKDKRRDNPKQQIRQPSGGKTATA
;
A
#
# COMPACT_ATOMS: atom_id res chain seq x y z
N MET A 1 -14.12 -2.25 -3.24
CA MET A 1 -13.59 -0.90 -3.05
C MET A 1 -12.29 -0.97 -2.25
N VAL A 2 -11.51 0.10 -2.17
CA VAL A 2 -10.30 0.14 -1.34
C VAL A 2 -10.62 -0.15 0.13
N SER A 3 -11.76 0.35 0.61
CA SER A 3 -12.32 0.05 1.94
C SER A 3 -12.47 -1.45 2.20
N ASP A 4 -13.03 -2.20 1.25
CA ASP A 4 -13.29 -3.63 1.42
C ASP A 4 -11.96 -4.41 1.58
N ILE A 5 -10.93 -4.03 0.82
CA ILE A 5 -9.59 -4.61 1.00
C ILE A 5 -9.05 -4.23 2.38
N SER A 6 -9.15 -2.96 2.78
CA SER A 6 -8.71 -2.49 4.10
C SER A 6 -9.36 -3.28 5.24
N GLU A 7 -10.65 -3.60 5.15
CA GLU A 7 -11.38 -4.36 6.17
C GLU A 7 -10.88 -5.80 6.30
N ASN A 8 -10.59 -6.46 5.17
CA ASN A 8 -10.28 -7.89 5.14
C ASN A 8 -8.77 -8.21 5.14
N ILE A 9 -7.89 -7.24 4.91
CA ILE A 9 -6.46 -7.51 4.65
C ILE A 9 -5.75 -8.24 5.78
N LEU A 10 -6.10 -7.96 7.03
CA LEU A 10 -5.48 -8.59 8.19
C LEU A 10 -5.87 -10.07 8.28
N GLU A 11 -7.14 -10.40 8.05
CA GLU A 11 -7.65 -11.77 8.03
C GLU A 11 -6.99 -12.57 6.90
N ILE A 12 -7.00 -12.04 5.67
CA ILE A 12 -6.35 -12.68 4.50
C ILE A 12 -4.88 -12.98 4.77
N THR A 13 -4.15 -12.06 5.41
CA THR A 13 -2.73 -12.29 5.73
C THR A 13 -2.53 -13.29 6.86
N ALA A 14 -3.47 -13.40 7.80
CA ALA A 14 -3.43 -14.37 8.88
C ALA A 14 -3.71 -15.80 8.38
N GLU A 15 -4.59 -15.95 7.37
CA GLU A 15 -4.84 -17.22 6.69
C GLU A 15 -3.65 -17.72 5.85
N HIS A 16 -2.75 -16.80 5.48
CA HIS A 16 -1.58 -17.09 4.64
C HIS A 16 -0.25 -16.68 5.30
N PRO A 17 0.11 -17.24 6.47
CA PRO A 17 1.25 -16.78 7.27
C PRO A 17 2.62 -17.02 6.61
N THR A 18 2.69 -17.86 5.57
CA THR A 18 3.91 -18.18 4.82
C THR A 18 4.19 -17.23 3.65
N VAL A 19 3.23 -16.35 3.31
CA VAL A 19 3.38 -15.39 2.21
C VAL A 19 4.42 -14.34 2.59
N LYS A 20 5.48 -14.28 1.79
CA LYS A 20 6.60 -13.33 1.98
C LYS A 20 6.30 -11.94 1.44
N SER A 21 5.58 -11.87 0.33
CA SER A 21 5.29 -10.63 -0.39
C SER A 21 3.83 -10.58 -0.80
N LEU A 22 3.20 -9.43 -0.59
CA LEU A 22 1.81 -9.15 -0.93
C LEU A 22 1.75 -7.99 -1.91
N VAL A 23 1.12 -8.19 -3.06
CA VAL A 23 0.88 -7.13 -4.05
C VAL A 23 -0.58 -6.74 -4.01
N ILE A 24 -0.86 -5.45 -3.79
CA ILE A 24 -2.21 -4.90 -3.77
C ILE A 24 -2.38 -3.99 -5.00
N HIS A 25 -3.32 -4.35 -5.87
CA HIS A 25 -3.67 -3.57 -7.05
C HIS A 25 -5.16 -3.19 -6.99
N THR A 26 -5.46 -1.93 -6.64
CA THR A 26 -6.83 -1.46 -6.41
C THR A 26 -6.96 0.06 -6.66
N GLY A 27 -8.19 0.59 -6.59
CA GLY A 27 -8.48 2.02 -6.69
C GLY A 27 -8.95 2.49 -8.07
N ALA A 28 -8.70 1.72 -9.13
CA ALA A 28 -8.98 2.14 -10.50
C ALA A 28 -10.49 2.21 -10.86
N LEU A 29 -11.33 1.48 -10.12
CA LEU A 29 -12.79 1.57 -10.21
C LEU A 29 -13.36 2.60 -9.21
N ASP A 30 -12.67 2.77 -8.08
CA ASP A 30 -13.08 3.66 -7.00
C ASP A 30 -13.03 5.14 -7.40
N VAL A 31 -12.09 5.52 -8.29
CA VAL A 31 -12.02 6.89 -8.84
C VAL A 31 -13.30 7.31 -9.57
N VAL A 32 -14.14 6.38 -10.05
CA VAL A 32 -15.42 6.72 -10.68
C VAL A 32 -16.54 6.83 -9.65
N LYS A 33 -16.44 6.09 -8.54
CA LYS A 33 -17.52 5.92 -7.57
C LYS A 33 -17.45 6.85 -6.37
N GLN A 34 -16.25 7.30 -6.02
CA GLN A 34 -15.99 8.03 -4.77
C GLN A 34 -15.34 9.38 -5.04
N GLN A 35 -15.45 10.31 -4.08
CA GLN A 35 -14.67 11.54 -4.09
C GLN A 35 -13.19 11.27 -3.77
N SER A 36 -12.30 12.12 -4.26
CA SER A 36 -10.85 11.94 -4.11
C SER A 36 -10.41 11.87 -2.65
N GLU A 37 -11.01 12.68 -1.77
CA GLU A 37 -10.70 12.76 -0.34
C GLU A 37 -11.12 11.48 0.39
N VAL A 38 -12.26 10.91 0.01
CA VAL A 38 -12.76 9.63 0.56
C VAL A 38 -11.81 8.51 0.16
N LEU A 39 -11.49 8.41 -1.14
CA LEU A 39 -10.59 7.38 -1.64
C LEU A 39 -9.18 7.48 -1.01
N LYS A 40 -8.67 8.69 -0.81
CA LYS A 40 -7.39 8.91 -0.13
C LYS A 40 -7.44 8.47 1.34
N ARG A 41 -8.55 8.70 2.04
CA ARG A 41 -8.74 8.20 3.41
C ARG A 41 -8.74 6.67 3.44
N ASP A 42 -9.50 6.04 2.56
CA ASP A 42 -9.56 4.57 2.47
C ASP A 42 -8.18 3.96 2.19
N PHE A 43 -7.38 4.60 1.31
CA PHE A 43 -5.99 4.22 1.09
C PHE A 43 -5.11 4.44 2.32
N ASN A 44 -5.24 5.56 3.04
CA ASN A 44 -4.48 5.78 4.27
C ASN A 44 -4.79 4.69 5.32
N ASP A 45 -6.06 4.32 5.48
CA ASP A 45 -6.46 3.25 6.40
C ASP A 45 -5.86 1.91 5.99
N LEU A 46 -5.88 1.60 4.69
CA LEU A 46 -5.22 0.41 4.15
C LEU A 46 -3.71 0.43 4.41
N LEU A 47 -3.02 1.53 4.07
CA LEU A 47 -1.57 1.70 4.24
C LEU A 47 -1.15 1.57 5.71
N ASN A 48 -1.94 2.14 6.62
CA ASN A 48 -1.74 2.01 8.07
C ASN A 48 -1.77 0.56 8.53
N LYS A 49 -2.73 -0.23 8.04
CA LYS A 49 -2.86 -1.65 8.37
C LYS A 49 -1.70 -2.47 7.80
N VAL A 50 -1.36 -2.29 6.52
CA VAL A 50 -0.32 -3.10 5.88
C VAL A 50 1.08 -2.82 6.41
N ARG A 51 1.34 -1.61 6.91
CA ARG A 51 2.60 -1.26 7.59
C ARG A 51 2.89 -2.16 8.79
N CYS A 52 1.84 -2.62 9.48
CA CYS A 52 1.97 -3.45 10.67
C CYS A 52 2.16 -4.94 10.36
N LEU A 53 2.07 -5.33 9.09
CA LEU A 53 2.28 -6.70 8.65
C LEU A 53 3.77 -7.06 8.67
N ASN A 54 4.06 -8.33 8.94
CA ASN A 54 5.40 -8.92 8.78
C ASN A 54 5.70 -9.30 7.32
N THR A 55 4.70 -9.21 6.45
CA THR A 55 4.80 -9.47 5.01
C THR A 55 5.28 -8.20 4.29
N GLU A 56 6.14 -8.36 3.28
CA GLU A 56 6.56 -7.25 2.44
C GLU A 56 5.39 -6.83 1.54
N VAL A 57 4.94 -5.57 1.63
CA VAL A 57 3.76 -5.12 0.89
C VAL A 57 4.15 -4.16 -0.22
N PHE A 58 3.60 -4.41 -1.40
CA PHE A 58 3.76 -3.62 -2.61
C PHE A 58 2.40 -3.10 -3.06
N ILE A 59 2.27 -1.77 -3.15
CA ILE A 59 1.11 -1.14 -3.78
C ILE A 59 1.42 -0.99 -5.27
N SER A 60 0.69 -1.70 -6.12
CA SER A 60 0.71 -1.44 -7.55
C SER A 60 -0.23 -0.28 -7.85
N GLY A 61 0.33 0.81 -8.38
CA GLY A 61 -0.45 1.96 -8.82
C GLY A 61 -1.49 1.61 -9.88
N PRO A 62 -2.52 2.46 -10.05
CA PRO A 62 -3.53 2.28 -11.09
C PRO A 62 -2.90 2.40 -12.48
N LEU A 63 -3.57 1.83 -13.49
CA LEU A 63 -3.18 1.98 -14.89
C LEU A 63 -3.93 3.15 -15.54
N PRO A 64 -3.34 3.80 -16.57
CA PRO A 64 -4.04 4.80 -17.35
C PRO A 64 -5.19 4.17 -18.13
N THR A 65 -6.19 4.99 -18.45
CA THR A 65 -7.20 4.68 -19.47
C THR A 65 -6.77 5.23 -20.81
N VAL A 66 -6.98 4.48 -21.90
CA VAL A 66 -6.54 4.88 -23.25
C VAL A 66 -7.67 5.42 -24.13
N ARG A 67 -8.91 5.30 -23.66
CA ARG A 67 -10.11 5.83 -24.30
C ARG A 67 -11.08 6.31 -23.21
N ARG A 68 -11.71 7.48 -23.45
CA ARG A 68 -12.75 8.16 -22.66
C ARG A 68 -12.25 9.07 -21.52
N GLY A 69 -12.77 10.31 -21.55
CA GLY A 69 -12.90 11.25 -20.44
C GLY A 69 -11.61 11.75 -19.81
N ASP A 70 -11.29 13.03 -20.03
CA ASP A 70 -10.19 13.73 -19.35
C ASP A 70 -10.28 13.58 -17.83
N GLU A 71 -11.50 13.49 -17.28
CA GLU A 71 -11.72 13.33 -15.85
C GLU A 71 -11.19 12.00 -15.31
N ARG A 72 -11.57 10.85 -15.89
CA ARG A 72 -11.15 9.55 -15.34
C ARG A 72 -9.63 9.40 -15.42
N PHE A 73 -9.05 9.77 -16.56
CA PHE A 73 -7.61 9.75 -16.74
C PHE A 73 -6.90 10.67 -15.74
N SER A 74 -7.33 11.93 -15.62
CA SER A 74 -6.71 12.89 -14.69
C SER A 74 -6.81 12.42 -13.24
N ARG A 75 -7.96 11.86 -12.83
CA ARG A 75 -8.15 11.30 -11.49
C ARG A 75 -7.24 10.10 -11.22
N LEU A 76 -7.08 9.19 -12.18
CA LEU A 76 -6.13 8.08 -12.08
C LEU A 76 -4.68 8.58 -11.99
N LEU A 77 -4.31 9.58 -12.79
CA LEU A 77 -2.98 10.18 -12.75
C LEU A 77 -2.70 10.87 -11.42
N MET A 78 -3.64 11.66 -10.90
CA MET A 78 -3.54 12.31 -9.60
C MET A 78 -3.46 11.28 -8.47
N LEU A 79 -4.25 10.22 -8.53
CA LEU A 79 -4.20 9.12 -7.58
C LEU A 79 -2.83 8.42 -7.63
N ASN A 80 -2.30 8.11 -8.82
CA ASN A 80 -1.00 7.46 -8.97
C ASN A 80 0.13 8.29 -8.36
N ARG A 81 0.16 9.60 -8.65
CA ARG A 81 1.16 10.53 -8.09
C ARG A 81 1.06 10.59 -6.56
N TRP A 82 -0.16 10.77 -6.05
CA TRP A 82 -0.39 10.84 -4.62
C TRP A 82 -0.04 9.52 -3.91
N LEU A 83 -0.37 8.35 -4.48
CA LEU A 83 0.00 7.05 -3.93
C LEU A 83 1.52 6.87 -3.90
N LYS A 84 2.22 7.27 -4.96
CA LYS A 84 3.69 7.19 -5.02
C LYS A 84 4.34 7.98 -3.88
N GLU A 85 3.91 9.22 -3.67
CA GLU A 85 4.42 10.08 -2.60
C GLU A 85 4.04 9.54 -1.21
N THR A 86 2.80 9.10 -1.04
CA THR A 86 2.29 8.61 0.25
C THR A 86 2.93 7.29 0.65
N CYS A 87 3.11 6.36 -0.29
CA CYS A 87 3.81 5.09 -0.06
C CYS A 87 5.27 5.34 0.35
N ALA A 88 5.96 6.26 -0.34
CA ALA A 88 7.32 6.66 0.03
C ALA A 88 7.37 7.26 1.45
N ALA A 89 6.44 8.15 1.81
CA ALA A 89 6.37 8.75 3.14
C ALA A 89 6.06 7.73 4.26
N GLN A 90 5.34 6.65 3.94
CA GLN A 90 4.96 5.60 4.89
C GLN A 90 5.87 4.36 4.84
N SER A 91 6.96 4.41 4.07
CA SER A 91 7.89 3.28 3.86
C SER A 91 7.18 2.00 3.38
N VAL A 92 6.23 2.15 2.45
CA VAL A 92 5.54 1.06 1.74
C VAL A 92 6.05 1.03 0.30
N ASN A 93 6.32 -0.16 -0.24
CA ASN A 93 6.83 -0.28 -1.60
C ASN A 93 5.73 0.10 -2.62
N PHE A 94 6.10 0.86 -3.66
CA PHE A 94 5.18 1.28 -4.71
C PHE A 94 5.68 0.87 -6.10
N ILE A 95 4.82 0.25 -6.90
CA ILE A 95 5.09 -0.17 -8.28
C ILE A 95 4.36 0.78 -9.22
N ASP A 96 5.12 1.63 -9.90
CA ASP A 96 4.60 2.63 -10.84
C ASP A 96 4.61 2.09 -12.27
N ASN A 97 3.46 1.58 -12.72
CA ASN A 97 3.26 1.12 -14.10
C ASN A 97 2.63 2.19 -15.00
N PHE A 98 2.30 3.37 -14.49
CA PHE A 98 1.41 4.31 -15.18
C PHE A 98 2.00 4.75 -16.53
N ASN A 99 3.25 5.20 -16.54
CA ASN A 99 3.94 5.64 -17.76
C ASN A 99 4.24 4.50 -18.72
N ILE A 100 4.39 3.27 -18.24
CA ILE A 100 4.65 2.11 -19.10
C ILE A 100 3.42 1.79 -19.95
N PHE A 101 2.22 1.99 -19.40
CA PHE A 101 0.95 1.73 -20.07
C PHE A 101 0.36 2.95 -20.79
N TRP A 102 0.90 4.15 -20.55
CA TRP A 102 0.44 5.40 -21.15
C TRP A 102 0.49 5.31 -22.69
N GLU A 103 -0.60 5.71 -23.36
CA GLU A 103 -0.78 5.70 -24.83
C GLU A 103 -0.64 4.35 -25.54
N ARG A 104 -0.44 3.24 -24.82
CA ARG A 104 -0.29 1.90 -25.40
C ARG A 104 -1.62 1.20 -25.60
N ARG A 105 -2.45 1.73 -26.52
CA ARG A 105 -3.80 1.21 -26.82
C ARG A 105 -3.85 -0.29 -27.11
N HIS A 106 -2.79 -0.85 -27.70
CA HIS A 106 -2.68 -2.27 -28.04
C HIS A 106 -2.56 -3.21 -26.83
N LEU A 107 -2.42 -2.67 -25.61
CA LEU A 107 -2.38 -3.45 -24.36
C LEU A 107 -3.75 -3.57 -23.67
N PHE A 108 -4.76 -2.89 -24.20
CA PHE A 108 -6.08 -2.79 -23.60
C PHE A 108 -7.14 -3.47 -24.48
N GLU A 109 -8.24 -3.84 -23.85
CA GLU A 109 -9.47 -4.25 -24.51
C GLU A 109 -10.16 -3.07 -25.18
N ALA A 110 -11.23 -3.35 -25.94
CA ALA A 110 -11.99 -2.32 -26.66
C ALA A 110 -12.57 -1.22 -25.75
N ASP A 111 -12.77 -1.51 -24.46
CA ASP A 111 -13.24 -0.54 -23.47
C ASP A 111 -12.19 0.52 -23.09
N GLY A 112 -10.91 0.30 -23.43
CA GLY A 112 -9.78 1.18 -23.11
C GLY A 112 -9.45 1.26 -21.63
N PHE A 113 -9.92 0.31 -20.81
CA PHE A 113 -9.69 0.23 -19.37
C PHE A 113 -9.21 -1.15 -18.93
N CYS A 114 -9.88 -2.22 -19.36
CA CYS A 114 -9.43 -3.58 -19.07
C CYS A 114 -8.19 -3.92 -19.91
N LEU A 115 -7.27 -4.68 -19.33
CA LEU A 115 -6.10 -5.17 -20.06
C LEU A 115 -6.47 -6.37 -20.92
N ASN A 116 -5.86 -6.43 -22.11
CA ASN A 116 -5.89 -7.63 -22.92
C ASN A 116 -4.75 -8.59 -22.51
N LYS A 117 -4.64 -9.74 -23.20
CA LYS A 117 -3.61 -10.75 -22.90
C LYS A 117 -2.19 -10.17 -22.88
N SER A 118 -1.83 -9.35 -23.87
CA SER A 118 -0.51 -8.71 -23.95
C SER A 118 -0.30 -7.70 -22.82
N GLY A 119 -1.34 -6.93 -22.47
CA GLY A 119 -1.33 -6.01 -21.34
C GLY A 119 -1.11 -6.73 -20.00
N VAL A 120 -1.84 -7.81 -19.75
CA VAL A 120 -1.68 -8.64 -18.55
C VAL A 120 -0.28 -9.21 -18.46
N GLN A 121 0.25 -9.77 -19.57
CA GLN A 121 1.61 -10.30 -19.61
C GLN A 121 2.65 -9.23 -19.26
N LEU A 122 2.53 -8.02 -19.82
CA LEU A 122 3.43 -6.92 -19.50
C LEU A 122 3.32 -6.48 -18.03
N LEU A 123 2.09 -6.37 -17.51
CA LEU A 123 1.86 -5.99 -16.12
C LEU A 123 2.48 -7.01 -15.16
N SER A 124 2.22 -8.30 -15.40
CA SER A 124 2.78 -9.40 -14.62
C SER A 124 4.30 -9.37 -14.66
N TYR A 125 4.90 -9.25 -15.87
CA TYR A 125 6.35 -9.17 -16.01
C TYR A 125 6.96 -8.03 -15.19
N ASN A 126 6.38 -6.83 -15.28
CA ASN A 126 6.87 -5.68 -14.53
C ASN A 126 6.75 -5.89 -13.02
N ILE A 127 5.62 -6.43 -12.54
CA ILE A 127 5.45 -6.74 -11.11
C ILE A 127 6.52 -7.73 -10.67
N PHE A 128 6.74 -8.81 -11.41
CA PHE A 128 7.78 -9.80 -11.06
C PHE A 128 9.20 -9.22 -11.08
N ASP A 129 9.52 -8.37 -12.05
CA ASP A 129 10.81 -7.68 -12.12
C ASP A 129 11.02 -6.77 -10.90
N PHE A 130 10.00 -6.00 -10.50
CA PHE A 130 10.05 -5.18 -9.28
C PHE A 130 10.25 -6.03 -8.02
N LEU A 131 9.50 -7.13 -7.87
CA LEU A 131 9.64 -8.03 -6.72
C LEU A 131 11.04 -8.64 -6.61
N ARG A 132 11.70 -8.95 -7.74
CA ARG A 132 13.08 -9.48 -7.76
C ARG A 132 14.13 -8.45 -7.40
N ARG A 133 13.88 -7.17 -7.73
CA ARG A 133 14.81 -6.06 -7.48
C ARG A 133 14.67 -5.48 -6.09
N SER A 134 13.52 -5.67 -5.44
CA SER A 134 13.33 -5.25 -4.04
C SER A 134 14.23 -6.08 -3.13
N PRO A 135 15.20 -5.48 -2.42
CA PRO A 135 15.93 -6.19 -1.39
C PRO A 135 14.94 -6.56 -0.28
N ALA A 136 14.92 -7.82 0.16
CA ALA A 136 14.10 -8.22 1.30
C ALA A 136 14.42 -7.31 2.49
N ALA A 137 13.42 -6.55 2.96
CA ALA A 137 13.61 -5.64 4.08
C ALA A 137 14.13 -6.43 5.30
N PRO A 138 15.14 -5.92 6.04
CA PRO A 138 15.54 -6.53 7.30
C PRO A 138 14.34 -6.54 8.26
N ALA A 139 14.19 -7.63 9.02
CA ALA A 139 13.08 -7.83 9.94
C ALA A 139 12.86 -6.58 10.80
N LYS A 140 11.63 -6.02 10.78
CA LYS A 140 11.25 -4.88 11.61
C LYS A 140 11.47 -5.26 13.08
N ASP A 141 12.46 -4.63 13.72
CA ASP A 141 12.80 -4.88 15.13
C ASP A 141 11.60 -4.51 16.00
N LYS A 142 10.93 -5.52 16.57
CA LYS A 142 9.85 -5.34 17.55
C LYS A 142 10.47 -4.99 18.91
N ARG A 143 11.14 -3.85 19.01
CA ARG A 143 11.45 -3.28 20.33
C ARG A 143 10.20 -2.64 20.90
N ARG A 144 9.63 -3.38 21.84
CA ARG A 144 8.55 -3.05 22.77
C ARG A 144 8.79 -1.70 23.44
N ASP A 145 7.91 -0.73 23.21
CA ASP A 145 7.62 0.28 24.22
C ASP A 145 6.57 -0.30 25.18
N ASN A 146 7.04 -0.79 26.33
CA ASN A 146 6.19 -1.23 27.43
C ASN A 146 6.36 -0.24 28.58
N PRO A 147 5.45 0.73 28.78
CA PRO A 147 5.62 1.76 29.80
C PRO A 147 5.07 1.29 31.14
N LYS A 148 5.76 0.36 31.82
CA LYS A 148 5.52 0.09 33.26
C LYS A 148 6.78 -0.42 33.94
N GLN A 149 7.53 0.49 34.57
CA GLN A 149 8.24 0.25 35.84
C GLN A 149 8.79 1.59 36.36
N GLN A 150 7.95 2.36 37.03
CA GLN A 150 8.42 3.33 38.02
C GLN A 150 8.29 2.64 39.38
N ILE A 151 9.40 2.08 39.83
CA ILE A 151 9.51 1.37 41.10
C ILE A 151 9.35 2.41 42.22
N ARG A 152 8.33 2.19 43.05
CA ARG A 152 8.13 2.82 44.35
C ARG A 152 9.38 2.63 45.22
N GLN A 153 9.94 3.71 45.77
CA GLN A 153 10.84 3.61 46.93
C GLN A 153 10.04 3.76 48.24
N PRO A 154 10.32 2.96 49.29
CA PRO A 154 9.72 3.12 50.60
C PRO A 154 10.55 4.05 51.52
N SER A 155 9.83 4.65 52.46
CA SER A 155 10.24 5.56 53.52
C SER A 155 11.07 4.94 54.66
N GLY A 156 11.95 5.75 55.27
CA GLY A 156 12.54 5.58 56.61
C GLY A 156 13.88 6.33 56.67
N GLY A 157 14.13 7.36 57.49
CA GLY A 157 13.77 7.53 58.88
C GLY A 157 14.98 7.18 59.75
N LYS A 158 15.89 8.13 60.03
CA LYS A 158 16.88 8.05 61.13
C LYS A 158 17.21 9.44 61.68
N THR A 159 16.94 9.58 62.97
CA THR A 159 17.42 10.57 63.94
C THR A 159 18.88 10.31 64.33
N ALA A 160 19.65 11.36 64.65
CA ALA A 160 20.56 11.44 65.80
C ALA A 160 21.37 12.77 65.82
N THR A 161 21.13 13.54 66.89
CA THR A 161 22.04 14.38 67.71
C THR A 161 23.48 14.65 67.27
N ALA A 162 23.86 15.94 67.34
CA ALA A 162 24.89 16.48 68.24
C ALA A 162 24.56 17.95 68.56
#